data_AF-A0A1Q8CSK5-F1
#
_entry.id   AF-A0A1Q8CSK5-F1
#
_cell.length_a   1.000
_cell.length_b   1.000
_cell.length_c   1.000
_cell.angle_alpha   90.00
_cell.angle_beta   90.00
_cell.angle_gamma   90.00
#
_symmetry.space_group_name_H-M   'P 1'
#
loop_
_entity.id
_entity.type
_entity.pdbx_description
1 polymer ?
#
loop_
_entity_poly.entity_id
_entity_poly.type
_entity_poly.pdbx_seq_one_letter_code
_entity_poly.pdbx_strand_id
1 'polypeptide(L)'
;MNYPTARNLTAVGLVGIIIGIVLLRIAGVEMPAVPPGAVICLVAVILLLAAPWRWVPIVAVLGALMEAIPSFAGIGSADHGTLEVAGDWIRLLGALTALVFGVLATIASFRRAKSESAS
;
A
#
# COMPACT_ATOMS: atom_id res chain seq x y z
N MET A 1 -10.22 1.21 17.21
CA MET A 1 -9.22 2.08 16.58
C MET A 1 -9.92 3.21 15.85
N ASN A 2 -9.42 4.44 15.98
CA ASN A 2 -10.04 5.62 15.39
C ASN A 2 -9.66 5.73 13.90
N TYR A 3 -10.57 6.24 13.06
CA TYR A 3 -10.34 6.45 11.62
C TYR A 3 -9.00 7.13 11.27
N PRO A 4 -8.60 8.26 11.89
CA PRO A 4 -7.34 8.92 11.56
C PRO A 4 -6.11 8.04 11.82
N THR A 5 -6.14 7.21 12.87
CA THR A 5 -5.04 6.27 13.17
C THR A 5 -4.94 5.18 12.10
N ALA A 6 -6.07 4.57 11.72
CA ALA A 6 -6.10 3.56 10.66
C ALA A 6 -5.63 4.15 9.32
N ARG A 7 -6.10 5.35 8.97
CA ARG A 7 -5.72 6.08 7.75
C ARG A 7 -4.20 6.34 7.68
N ASN A 8 -3.60 6.81 8.76
CA ASN A 8 -2.16 7.08 8.79
C ASN A 8 -1.35 5.79 8.65
N LEU A 9 -1.78 4.70 9.29
CA LEU A 9 -1.10 3.40 9.15
C LEU A 9 -1.22 2.82 7.74
N THR A 10 -2.36 3.01 7.07
CA THR A 10 -2.49 2.70 5.64
C THR A 10 -1.51 3.50 4.79
N ALA A 11 -1.36 4.80 5.05
CA ALA A 11 -0.42 5.66 4.32
C ALA A 11 1.03 5.20 4.53
N VAL A 12 1.41 4.87 5.77
CA VAL A 12 2.75 4.31 6.08
C VAL A 12 2.97 2.99 5.32
N GLY A 13 1.98 2.10 5.29
CA GLY A 13 2.05 0.86 4.52
C GLY A 13 2.30 1.11 3.03
N LEU A 14 1.53 2.01 2.41
CA LEU A 14 1.69 2.37 0.99
C LEU A 14 3.06 3.00 0.70
N VAL A 15 3.58 3.84 1.60
CA VAL A 15 4.94 4.39 1.48
C VAL A 15 6.00 3.29 1.58
N GLY A 16 5.79 2.31 2.46
CA GLY A 16 6.65 1.12 2.55
C GLY A 16 6.74 0.36 1.22
N ILE A 17 5.61 0.19 0.53
CA ILE A 17 5.59 -0.43 -0.81
C ILE A 17 6.47 0.37 -1.78
N ILE A 18 6.32 1.70 -1.83
CA ILE A 18 7.10 2.57 -2.71
C ILE A 18 8.60 2.42 -2.43
N ILE A 19 9.00 2.39 -1.16
CA ILE A 19 10.40 2.20 -0.75
C ILE A 19 10.91 0.83 -1.22
N GLY A 20 10.13 -0.24 -1.04
CA GLY A 20 10.50 -1.57 -1.52
C GLY A 20 10.74 -1.63 -3.02
N ILE A 21 9.87 -0.97 -3.82
CA ILE A 21 10.04 -0.86 -5.28
C ILE A 21 11.34 -0.12 -5.64
N VAL A 22 11.65 0.96 -4.94
CA VAL A 22 12.90 1.71 -5.18
C VAL A 22 14.13 0.86 -4.87
N LEU A 23 14.10 0.09 -3.78
CA LEU A 23 15.18 -0.83 -3.42
C LEU A 23 15.39 -1.92 -4.47
N LEU A 24 14.32 -2.54 -4.95
CA LEU A 24 14.39 -3.52 -6.04
C LEU A 24 14.95 -2.91 -7.32
N ARG A 25 14.60 -1.66 -7.63
CA ARG A 25 15.14 -0.95 -8.80
C ARG A 25 16.64 -0.70 -8.68
N ILE A 26 17.10 -0.29 -7.50
CA ILE A 26 18.53 -0.10 -7.21
C ILE A 26 19.27 -1.43 -7.24
N ALA A 27 18.63 -2.53 -6.84
CA ALA A 27 19.17 -3.88 -6.91
C ALA A 27 19.35 -4.41 -8.34
N GLY A 28 18.90 -3.68 -9.36
CA GLY A 28 19.11 -4.03 -10.77
C GLY A 28 18.01 -4.92 -11.36
N VAL A 29 16.90 -5.14 -10.64
CA VAL A 29 15.75 -5.89 -11.15
C VAL A 29 15.23 -5.19 -12.41
N GLU A 30 15.02 -5.97 -13.47
CA GLU A 30 14.43 -5.46 -14.71
C GLU A 30 13.01 -4.96 -14.43
N MET A 31 12.85 -3.66 -14.53
CA MET A 31 11.59 -2.97 -14.29
C MET A 31 11.37 -1.93 -15.40
N PRO A 32 10.10 -1.64 -15.76
CA PRO A 32 9.79 -0.48 -16.58
C PRO A 32 10.40 0.79 -15.98
N ALA A 33 10.79 1.74 -16.83
CA ALA A 33 11.39 3.02 -16.39
C ALA A 33 10.53 3.76 -15.35
N VAL A 34 9.20 3.60 -15.42
CA VAL A 34 8.25 4.05 -14.41
C VAL A 34 7.50 2.82 -13.88
N PRO A 35 7.79 2.35 -12.66
CA PRO A 35 7.08 1.22 -12.06
C PRO A 35 5.61 1.57 -11.86
N PRO A 36 4.65 0.88 -12.52
CA PRO A 36 3.23 1.19 -12.39
C PRO A 36 2.74 1.10 -10.94
N GLY A 37 3.26 0.12 -10.19
CA GLY A 37 2.97 -0.07 -8.77
C GLY A 37 3.28 1.15 -7.90
N ALA A 38 4.45 1.75 -8.09
CA ALA A 38 4.87 2.93 -7.33
C ALA A 38 3.93 4.12 -7.61
N VAL A 39 3.52 4.30 -8.87
CA VAL A 39 2.58 5.36 -9.26
C VAL A 39 1.22 5.15 -8.64
N ILE A 40 0.67 3.93 -8.69
CA ILE A 40 -0.64 3.61 -8.09
C ILE A 40 -0.61 3.84 -6.58
N CYS A 41 0.43 3.35 -5.88
CA CYS A 41 0.58 3.58 -4.44
C CYS A 41 0.74 5.05 -4.09
N LEU A 42 1.49 5.82 -4.88
CA LEU A 42 1.66 7.26 -4.69
C LEU A 42 0.33 8.00 -4.85
N VAL A 43 -0.42 7.72 -5.93
CA VAL A 43 -1.74 8.30 -6.16
C VAL A 43 -2.70 7.91 -5.03
N ALA A 44 -2.67 6.65 -4.58
CA ALA A 44 -3.48 6.19 -3.47
C ALA A 44 -3.14 6.92 -2.16
N VAL A 45 -1.86 7.16 -1.84
CA VAL A 45 -1.44 7.95 -0.67
C VAL A 45 -1.94 9.38 -0.78
N ILE A 46 -1.75 10.03 -1.93
CA ILE A 46 -2.17 11.42 -2.14
C ILE A 46 -3.69 11.52 -1.96
N LEU A 47 -4.46 10.65 -2.61
CA LEU A 47 -5.91 10.61 -2.44
C LEU A 47 -6.26 10.37 -0.98
N LEU A 48 -5.63 9.40 -0.31
CA LEU A 48 -5.90 9.06 1.08
C LEU A 48 -5.69 10.25 2.00
N LEU A 49 -4.66 11.05 1.77
CA LEU A 49 -4.30 12.19 2.60
C LEU A 49 -5.03 13.50 2.23
N ALA A 50 -5.38 13.70 0.97
CA ALA A 50 -5.95 14.96 0.48
C ALA A 50 -7.47 14.92 0.30
N ALA A 51 -8.05 13.77 -0.05
CA ALA A 51 -9.47 13.71 -0.36
C ALA A 51 -10.30 13.32 0.88
N PRO A 52 -11.35 14.09 1.25
CA PRO A 52 -12.30 13.71 2.30
C PRO A 52 -13.27 12.60 1.85
N TRP A 53 -13.00 11.94 0.72
CA TRP A 53 -13.93 11.05 0.06
C TRP A 53 -13.91 9.64 0.64
N ARG A 54 -15.11 9.09 0.83
CA ARG A 54 -15.36 7.81 1.53
C ARG A 54 -14.81 6.58 0.78
N TRP A 55 -14.56 6.69 -0.53
CA TRP A 55 -14.09 5.62 -1.43
C TRP A 55 -12.57 5.45 -1.46
N VAL A 56 -11.84 6.43 -0.94
CA VAL A 56 -10.38 6.48 -1.03
C VAL A 56 -9.66 5.32 -0.31
N PRO A 57 -10.14 4.82 0.84
CA PRO A 57 -9.59 3.63 1.46
C PRO A 57 -9.64 2.38 0.56
N ILE A 58 -10.63 2.27 -0.33
CA ILE A 58 -10.75 1.15 -1.27
C ILE A 58 -9.64 1.24 -2.33
N VAL A 59 -9.33 2.44 -2.83
CA VAL A 59 -8.23 2.67 -3.78
C VAL A 59 -6.88 2.29 -3.16
N ALA A 60 -6.68 2.61 -1.88
CA ALA A 60 -5.49 2.20 -1.12
C ALA A 60 -5.38 0.67 -0.99
N VAL A 61 -6.48 -0.02 -0.70
CA VAL A 61 -6.51 -1.49 -0.62
C VAL A 61 -6.23 -2.11 -1.98
N LEU A 62 -6.81 -1.60 -3.06
CA LEU A 62 -6.58 -2.10 -4.42
C LEU A 62 -5.12 -1.89 -4.85
N GLY A 63 -4.53 -0.74 -4.54
CA GLY A 63 -3.10 -0.50 -4.78
C GLY A 63 -2.20 -1.50 -4.04
N ALA A 64 -2.49 -1.76 -2.76
CA ALA A 64 -1.77 -2.77 -1.98
C ALA A 64 -1.96 -4.20 -2.53
N LEU A 65 -3.17 -4.53 -3.01
CA LEU A 65 -3.49 -5.86 -3.55
C LEU A 65 -2.75 -6.13 -4.86
N MET A 66 -2.70 -5.15 -5.76
CA MET A 66 -1.93 -5.25 -7.02
C MET A 66 -0.45 -5.50 -6.76
N GLU A 67 0.07 -4.97 -5.64
CA GLU A 67 1.49 -5.07 -5.28
C GLU A 67 1.85 -6.35 -4.52
N ALA A 68 0.88 -6.96 -3.83
CA ALA A 68 1.06 -8.22 -3.12
C ALA A 68 1.31 -9.41 -4.05
N ILE A 69 0.72 -9.43 -5.25
CA ILE A 69 0.82 -10.54 -6.20
C ILE A 69 2.27 -10.70 -6.74
N PRO A 70 2.95 -9.65 -7.24
CA PRO A 70 4.34 -9.76 -7.67
C PRO A 70 5.31 -10.06 -6.52
N SER A 71 5.08 -9.48 -5.33
CA SER A 71 5.94 -9.74 -4.17
C SER A 71 5.91 -11.20 -3.74
N PHE A 72 4.75 -11.87 -3.78
CA PHE A 72 4.67 -13.29 -3.44
C PHE A 72 5.43 -14.19 -4.42
N ALA A 73 5.59 -13.75 -5.68
CA ALA A 73 6.29 -14.50 -6.71
C ALA A 73 7.82 -14.35 -6.64
N GLY A 74 8.34 -13.27 -6.05
CA GLY A 74 9.79 -12.97 -5.95
C GLY A 74 10.48 -13.45 -4.66
N ILE A 75 9.73 -13.70 -3.59
CA ILE A 75 10.32 -14.02 -2.27
C ILE A 75 11.04 -15.39 -2.28
N GLY A 76 12.31 -15.37 -1.89
CA GLY A 76 13.05 -16.56 -1.47
C GLY A 76 13.84 -17.29 -2.57
N SER A 77 14.00 -16.69 -3.74
CA SER A 77 14.97 -17.17 -4.72
C SER A 77 16.40 -17.10 -4.15
N ALA A 78 17.10 -18.23 -4.12
CA ALA A 78 18.47 -18.33 -3.61
C ALA A 78 19.50 -17.56 -4.48
N ASP A 79 19.12 -17.17 -5.70
CA ASP A 79 19.96 -16.43 -6.64
C ASP A 79 19.81 -14.90 -6.53
N HIS A 80 18.98 -14.39 -5.61
CA HIS A 80 18.74 -12.96 -5.44
C HIS A 80 19.74 -12.29 -4.48
N GLY A 81 20.15 -11.08 -4.83
CA GLY A 81 21.07 -10.29 -3.99
C GLY A 81 20.41 -9.84 -2.67
N THR A 82 21.19 -9.55 -1.63
CA THR A 82 20.67 -9.13 -0.31
C THR A 82 19.73 -7.92 -0.40
N LEU A 83 20.00 -6.97 -1.31
CA LEU A 83 19.19 -5.77 -1.51
C LEU A 83 17.84 -6.08 -2.18
N GLU A 84 17.82 -7.05 -3.09
CA GLU A 84 16.62 -7.52 -3.78
C GLU A 84 15.67 -8.20 -2.79
N VAL A 85 16.20 -9.13 -1.98
CA VAL A 85 15.45 -9.81 -0.92
C VAL A 85 14.90 -8.80 0.11
N ALA A 86 15.71 -7.82 0.52
CA ALA A 86 15.26 -6.78 1.45
C ALA A 86 14.14 -5.91 0.84
N GLY A 87 14.27 -5.54 -0.45
CA GLY A 87 13.25 -4.78 -1.18
C GLY A 87 11.91 -5.53 -1.24
N ASP A 88 11.94 -6.83 -1.53
CA ASP A 88 10.74 -7.67 -1.55
C ASP A 88 10.06 -7.79 -0.19
N TRP A 89 10.84 -8.00 0.89
CA TRP A 89 10.29 -8.04 2.23
C TRP A 89 9.65 -6.71 2.66
N ILE A 90 10.32 -5.59 2.38
CA ILE A 90 9.80 -4.25 2.69
C ILE A 90 8.51 -4.00 1.90
N ARG A 91 8.49 -4.37 0.62
CA ARG A 91 7.33 -4.24 -0.25
C ARG A 91 6.16 -5.08 0.27
N LEU A 92 6.40 -6.34 0.65
CA LEU A 92 5.37 -7.24 1.20
C LEU A 92 4.79 -6.73 2.52
N LEU A 93 5.65 -6.33 3.46
CA LEU A 93 5.22 -5.80 4.76
C LEU A 93 4.42 -4.51 4.60
N GLY A 94 4.84 -3.64 3.67
CA GLY A 94 4.10 -2.46 3.28
C GLY A 94 2.71 -2.80 2.75
N ALA A 95 2.62 -3.78 1.84
CA ALA A 95 1.36 -4.25 1.26
C ALA A 95 0.40 -4.82 2.31
N LEU A 96 0.90 -5.69 3.21
CA LEU A 96 0.10 -6.26 4.30
C LEU A 96 -0.43 -5.18 5.24
N THR A 97 0.43 -4.23 5.62
CA THR A 97 0.06 -3.10 6.47
C THR A 97 -1.02 -2.26 5.78
N ALA A 98 -0.79 -1.86 4.53
CA ALA A 98 -1.76 -1.07 3.77
C ALA A 98 -3.10 -1.79 3.61
N LEU A 99 -3.09 -3.11 3.38
CA LEU A 99 -4.30 -3.92 3.25
C LEU A 99 -5.12 -3.93 4.55
N VAL A 100 -4.49 -4.33 5.67
CA VAL A 100 -5.18 -4.48 6.96
C VAL A 100 -5.73 -3.15 7.43
N PHE A 101 -4.89 -2.12 7.47
CA PHE A 101 -5.31 -0.81 7.97
C PHE A 101 -6.22 -0.09 6.98
N GLY A 102 -6.06 -0.32 5.67
CA GLY A 102 -6.94 0.21 4.62
C GLY A 102 -8.36 -0.32 4.75
N VAL A 103 -8.53 -1.61 5.02
CA VAL A 103 -9.83 -2.23 5.29
C VAL A 103 -10.45 -1.62 6.55
N LEU A 104 -9.68 -1.48 7.64
CA LEU A 104 -10.16 -0.87 8.89
C LEU A 104 -10.59 0.60 8.69
N ALA A 105 -9.81 1.37 7.92
CA ALA A 105 -10.16 2.75 7.57
C ALA A 105 -11.43 2.82 6.70
N THR A 106 -11.62 1.86 5.79
CA THR A 106 -12.83 1.72 4.97
C THR A 106 -14.06 1.48 5.86
N ILE A 107 -14.00 0.49 6.75
CA ILE A 107 -15.11 0.14 7.65
C ILE A 107 -15.45 1.34 8.56
N ALA A 108 -14.44 2.02 9.11
CA ALA A 108 -14.65 3.19 9.97
C ALA A 108 -15.29 4.36 9.21
N SER A 109 -14.90 4.59 7.95
CA SER A 109 -15.49 5.60 7.07
C SER A 109 -16.98 5.35 6.81
N PHE A 110 -17.36 4.12 6.43
CA PHE A 110 -18.76 3.77 6.17
C PHE A 110 -19.64 3.78 7.43
N ARG A 111 -19.09 3.39 8.58
CA ARG A 111 -19.83 3.47 9.86
C ARG A 111 -20.21 4.89 10.24
N ARG A 112 -19.28 5.84 10.05
CA ARG A 112 -19.51 7.27 10.33
C ARG A 112 -20.54 7.88 9.36
N ALA A 113 -20.51 7.48 8.10
CA ALA A 113 -21.50 7.89 7.11
C ALA A 113 -22.92 7.45 7.49
N LYS A 114 -23.08 6.21 7.98
CA LYS A 114 -24.37 5.69 8.41
C LYS A 114 -24.94 6.41 9.63
N SER A 115 -24.10 6.83 10.58
CA SER A 115 -24.55 7.61 11.73
C SER A 115 -24.99 9.03 11.37
N GLU A 116 -24.30 9.68 10.41
CA GLU A 116 -24.65 11.03 9.94
C GLU A 116 -25.97 11.05 9.16
N SER A 117 -26.35 9.95 8.49
CA SER A 117 -27.65 9.85 7.80
C SER A 117 -28.83 9.50 8.72
N ALA A 118 -28.56 9.12 9.97
CA ALA A 118 -29.57 8.72 10.95
C ALA A 118 -29.89 9.81 11.98
N SER A 119 -29.20 10.97 11.91
CA SER A 119 -29.43 12.18 12.71
C SER A 119 -30.15 13.24 11.88
#